data_AF-A0A9E5VMX7-F1
#
_entry.id   AF-A0A9E5VMX7-F1
#
_cell.length_a   1.000
_cell.length_b   1.000
_cell.length_c   1.000
_cell.angle_alpha   90.00
_cell.angle_beta   90.00
_cell.angle_gamma   90.00
#
_symmetry.space_group_name_H-M   'P 1'
#
loop_
_entity.id
_entity.type
_entity.pdbx_description
1 polymer ?
#
loop_
_entity_poly.entity_id
_entity_poly.type
_entity_poly.pdbx_seq_one_letter_code
_entity_poly.pdbx_strand_id
1 'polypeptide(L)'
;MRRFFALLMVCALAAVLVNPAAAQASSATVVFSGPDKVKAGQTYTYTYRIEVKDVAAARIVPITAGGGFELVSGGEGLMYDTIPDNTSGSSEEGTVVVRVKSSARPGDKCTLST
;
A
#
# COMPACT_ATOMS: atom_id res chain seq x y z
N MET A 1 -49.29 7.46 20.40
CA MET A 1 -48.28 7.54 19.33
C MET A 1 -46.91 8.06 19.78
N ARG A 2 -46.78 9.19 20.49
CA ARG A 2 -45.47 9.72 20.97
C ARG A 2 -44.60 8.73 21.77
N ARG A 3 -45.21 7.92 22.66
CA ARG A 3 -44.48 6.93 23.49
C ARG A 3 -43.90 5.76 22.69
N PHE A 4 -44.54 5.39 21.57
CA PHE A 4 -44.06 4.34 20.67
C PHE A 4 -42.83 4.80 19.88
N PHE A 5 -42.84 6.03 19.36
CA PHE A 5 -41.68 6.61 18.68
C PHE A 5 -40.47 6.76 19.60
N ALA A 6 -40.69 7.15 20.86
CA ALA A 6 -39.62 7.23 21.86
C ALA A 6 -39.00 5.85 22.16
N LEU A 7 -39.83 4.82 22.32
CA LEU A 7 -39.34 3.45 22.56
C LEU A 7 -38.55 2.91 21.35
N LEU A 8 -39.00 3.19 20.13
CA LEU A 8 -38.35 2.73 18.90
C LEU A 8 -36.98 3.42 18.68
N MET A 9 -36.88 4.71 19.02
CA MET A 9 -35.61 5.44 19.06
C MET A 9 -34.63 4.87 20.09
N VAL A 10 -35.10 4.50 21.29
CA VAL A 10 -34.26 3.90 22.33
C VAL A 10 -33.76 2.50 21.91
N CYS A 11 -34.61 1.69 21.28
CA CYS A 11 -34.21 0.38 20.75
C CYS A 11 -33.21 0.52 19.59
N ALA A 12 -33.40 1.49 18.69
CA ALA A 12 -32.46 1.77 17.61
C ALA A 12 -31.11 2.25 18.14
N LEU A 13 -31.10 3.13 19.15
CA LEU A 13 -29.88 3.60 19.79
C LEU A 13 -29.16 2.47 20.54
N ALA A 14 -29.91 1.61 21.24
CA ALA A 14 -29.36 0.43 21.90
C ALA A 14 -28.75 -0.54 20.88
N ALA A 15 -29.39 -0.78 19.74
CA ALA A 15 -28.86 -1.63 18.67
C ALA A 15 -27.53 -1.10 18.09
N VAL A 16 -27.38 0.22 17.96
CA VAL A 16 -26.12 0.87 17.53
C VAL A 16 -25.02 0.75 18.61
N LEU A 17 -25.39 0.73 19.90
CA LEU A 17 -24.45 0.58 21.01
C LEU A 17 -23.93 -0.86 21.19
N VAL A 18 -24.73 -1.89 20.85
CA VAL A 18 -24.28 -3.30 20.91
C VAL A 18 -23.51 -3.74 19.66
N ASN A 19 -23.78 -3.10 18.51
CA ASN A 19 -22.99 -3.25 17.30
C ASN A 19 -22.30 -1.93 16.98
N PRO A 20 -21.23 -1.55 17.71
CA PRO A 20 -20.31 -0.59 17.14
C PRO A 20 -19.84 -1.24 15.84
N ALA A 21 -20.21 -0.67 14.69
CA ALA A 21 -19.53 -0.97 13.46
C ALA A 21 -18.07 -0.62 13.75
N ALA A 22 -17.27 -1.62 14.12
CA ALA A 22 -15.86 -1.43 14.35
C ALA A 22 -15.36 -0.85 13.04
N ALA A 23 -14.85 0.39 13.08
CA ALA A 23 -14.15 0.96 11.95
C ALA A 23 -12.99 -0.02 11.67
N GLN A 24 -13.19 -0.95 10.74
CA GLN A 24 -12.13 -1.84 10.33
C GLN A 24 -11.07 -0.96 9.70
N ALA A 25 -9.88 -0.97 10.30
CA ALA A 25 -8.76 -0.22 9.78
C ALA A 25 -8.35 -0.86 8.44
N SER A 26 -8.74 -0.21 7.34
CA SER A 26 -8.30 -0.55 5.99
C SER A 26 -6.91 0.00 5.74
N SER A 27 -6.02 -0.76 5.10
CA SER A 27 -4.67 -0.29 4.75
C SER A 27 -4.17 -0.90 3.45
N ALA A 28 -3.35 -0.14 2.71
CA ALA A 28 -2.58 -0.64 1.59
C ALA A 28 -1.13 -0.15 1.74
N THR A 29 -0.17 -1.07 1.67
CA THR A 29 1.26 -0.79 1.81
C THR A 29 2.01 -1.41 0.65
N VAL A 30 3.04 -0.74 0.15
CA VAL A 30 3.96 -1.32 -0.84
C VAL A 30 5.16 -1.91 -0.12
N VAL A 31 5.43 -3.19 -0.38
CA VAL A 31 6.59 -3.89 0.20
C VAL A 31 7.60 -4.12 -0.90
N PHE A 32 8.83 -3.65 -0.69
CA PHE A 32 9.96 -3.86 -1.59
C PHE A 32 10.89 -4.94 -1.04
N SER A 33 11.45 -5.76 -1.93
CA SER A 33 12.46 -6.77 -1.61
C SER A 33 13.60 -6.71 -2.62
N GLY A 34 14.84 -6.88 -2.16
CA GLY A 34 16.01 -6.81 -3.01
C GLY A 34 17.31 -6.76 -2.19
N PRO A 35 18.43 -6.39 -2.82
CA PRO A 35 19.74 -6.41 -2.16
C PRO A 35 19.88 -5.34 -1.07
N ASP A 36 20.40 -5.76 0.09
CA ASP A 36 20.66 -4.88 1.25
C ASP A 36 21.91 -3.99 1.08
N LYS A 37 22.83 -4.41 0.21
CA LYS A 37 24.11 -3.74 -0.04
C LYS A 37 24.29 -3.47 -1.52
N VAL A 38 24.53 -2.21 -1.83
CA VAL A 38 24.69 -1.72 -3.19
C VAL A 38 25.99 -0.95 -3.36
N LYS A 39 26.49 -0.87 -4.60
CA LYS A 39 27.72 -0.16 -4.95
C LYS A 39 27.42 0.93 -5.98
N ALA A 40 28.10 2.07 -5.86
CA ALA A 40 28.01 3.15 -6.83
C ALA A 40 28.35 2.66 -8.25
N GLY A 41 27.57 3.13 -9.23
CA GLY A 41 27.72 2.78 -10.64
C GLY A 41 27.11 1.43 -11.05
N GLN A 42 26.56 0.65 -10.12
CA GLN A 42 25.97 -0.65 -10.39
C GLN A 42 24.43 -0.59 -10.47
N THR A 43 23.86 -1.57 -11.17
CA THR A 43 22.41 -1.73 -11.35
C THR A 43 21.90 -2.92 -10.55
N TYR A 44 20.72 -2.78 -9.97
CA TYR A 44 20.08 -3.77 -9.12
C TYR A 44 18.59 -3.90 -9.44
N THR A 45 18.09 -5.12 -9.31
CA THR A 45 16.66 -5.42 -9.44
C THR A 45 16.04 -5.57 -8.05
N TYR A 46 14.91 -4.93 -7.85
CA TYR A 46 14.05 -5.07 -6.69
C TYR A 46 12.69 -5.62 -7.13
N THR A 47 12.08 -6.46 -6.31
CA THR A 47 10.69 -6.86 -6.45
C THR A 47 9.81 -6.01 -5.54
N TYR A 48 8.55 -5.82 -5.90
CA TYR A 48 7.58 -5.13 -5.06
C TYR A 48 6.18 -5.71 -5.21
N ARG A 49 5.37 -5.57 -4.16
CA ARG A 49 3.96 -5.98 -4.15
C ARG A 49 3.14 -5.04 -3.27
N ILE A 50 1.83 -5.01 -3.50
CA ILE A 50 0.86 -4.39 -2.60
C ILE A 50 0.51 -5.42 -1.54
N GLU A 51 0.51 -5.02 -0.28
CA GLU A 51 -0.13 -5.74 0.83
C GLU A 51 -1.32 -4.93 1.30
N VAL A 52 -2.51 -5.53 1.24
CA VAL A 52 -3.76 -4.89 1.62
C VAL A 52 -4.41 -5.57 2.80
N LYS A 53 -5.14 -4.79 3.58
CA LYS A 53 -6.00 -5.25 4.65
C LYS A 53 -7.34 -4.57 4.53
N ASP A 54 -8.40 -5.36 4.35
CA ASP A 54 -9.79 -4.91 4.25
C ASP A 54 -9.99 -3.79 3.21
N VAL A 55 -9.55 -4.04 1.97
CA VAL A 55 -9.67 -3.09 0.86
C VAL A 55 -10.23 -3.80 -0.37
N ALA A 56 -11.17 -3.17 -1.09
CA ALA A 56 -11.70 -3.72 -2.34
C ALA A 56 -10.77 -3.51 -3.53
N ALA A 57 -10.00 -2.41 -3.55
CA ALA A 57 -9.00 -2.15 -4.58
C ALA A 57 -7.86 -1.25 -4.09
N ALA A 58 -6.67 -1.49 -4.61
CA ALA A 58 -5.49 -0.65 -4.41
C ALA A 58 -4.68 -0.58 -5.71
N ARG A 59 -4.06 0.55 -5.98
CA ARG A 59 -3.21 0.72 -7.15
C ARG A 59 -1.96 1.51 -6.77
N ILE A 60 -0.82 1.03 -7.25
CA ILE A 60 0.46 1.73 -7.20
C ILE A 60 0.56 2.60 -8.46
N VAL A 61 0.96 3.88 -8.36
CA VAL A 61 1.36 4.64 -9.56
C VAL A 61 2.79 4.25 -9.97
N PRO A 62 3.25 4.54 -11.19
CA PRO A 62 4.61 4.17 -11.60
C PRO A 62 5.67 4.62 -10.58
N ILE A 63 6.54 3.68 -10.18
CA ILE A 63 7.59 3.92 -9.19
C ILE A 63 8.59 4.92 -9.75
N THR A 64 8.95 5.91 -8.94
CA THR A 64 10.06 6.82 -9.21
C THR A 64 11.20 6.58 -8.23
N ALA A 65 12.45 6.70 -8.70
CA ALA A 65 13.64 6.62 -7.86
C ALA A 65 14.31 8.00 -7.71
N GLY A 66 14.57 8.40 -6.47
CA GLY A 66 15.23 9.67 -6.12
C GLY A 66 16.59 9.51 -5.43
N GLY A 67 17.24 10.64 -5.13
CA GLY A 67 18.49 10.69 -4.36
C GLY A 67 19.70 10.15 -5.14
N GLY A 68 20.49 9.28 -4.48
CA GLY A 68 21.69 8.64 -5.05
C GLY A 68 21.40 7.56 -6.10
N PHE A 69 20.14 7.42 -6.52
CA PHE A 69 19.66 6.37 -7.40
C PHE A 69 18.93 6.97 -8.59
N GLU A 70 18.82 6.19 -9.66
CA GLU A 70 18.01 6.48 -10.84
C GLU A 70 17.23 5.25 -11.26
N LEU A 71 16.01 5.46 -11.75
CA LEU A 71 15.20 4.41 -12.31
C LEU A 71 15.75 4.04 -13.69
N VAL A 72 15.94 2.75 -13.94
CA VAL A 72 16.42 2.23 -15.23
C VAL A 72 15.26 1.68 -16.03
N SER A 73 14.44 0.82 -15.42
CA SER A 73 13.28 0.19 -16.06
C SER A 73 12.34 -0.45 -15.04
N GLY A 74 11.16 -0.85 -15.52
CA GLY A 74 10.12 -1.45 -14.68
C GLY A 74 9.50 -0.44 -13.74
N GLY A 75 8.93 -0.93 -12.65
CA GLY A 75 8.19 -0.08 -11.71
C GLY A 75 6.84 0.38 -12.24
N GLU A 76 6.29 -0.31 -13.24
CA GLU A 76 4.95 -0.04 -13.76
C GLU A 76 3.90 -0.20 -12.66
N GLY A 77 2.77 0.52 -12.78
CA GLY A 77 1.73 0.46 -11.76
C GLY A 77 1.18 -0.95 -11.58
N LEU A 78 1.17 -1.44 -10.33
CA LEU A 78 0.48 -2.67 -9.94
C LEU A 78 -0.93 -2.35 -9.43
N MET A 79 -1.81 -3.34 -9.53
CA MET A 79 -3.18 -3.24 -9.04
C MET A 79 -3.54 -4.48 -8.22
N TYR A 80 -4.35 -4.24 -7.19
CA TYR A 80 -5.09 -5.22 -6.43
C TYR A 80 -6.57 -4.89 -6.60
N ASP A 81 -7.39 -5.84 -7.02
CA ASP A 81 -8.82 -5.63 -7.27
C ASP A 81 -9.63 -6.87 -6.91
N THR A 82 -10.51 -6.71 -5.92
CA THR A 82 -11.50 -7.69 -5.50
C THR A 82 -12.89 -7.07 -5.42
N ILE A 83 -13.13 -5.93 -6.09
CA ILE A 83 -14.43 -5.27 -6.11
C ILE A 83 -15.53 -6.29 -6.48
N PRO A 84 -16.65 -6.33 -5.72
CA PRO A 84 -17.09 -5.35 -4.72
C PRO A 84 -16.63 -5.65 -3.28
N ASP A 85 -15.95 -6.76 -3.04
CA ASP A 85 -15.66 -7.25 -1.70
C ASP A 85 -14.35 -6.68 -1.16
N ASN A 86 -14.36 -6.24 0.10
CA ASN A 86 -13.13 -5.94 0.80
C ASN A 86 -12.41 -7.23 1.18
N THR A 87 -11.12 -7.29 0.88
CA THR A 87 -10.30 -8.46 1.18
C THR A 87 -8.95 -8.07 1.76
N SER A 88 -8.25 -9.05 2.34
CA SER A 88 -6.87 -8.90 2.79
C SER A 88 -5.99 -9.89 2.04
N GLY A 89 -4.83 -9.44 1.59
CA GLY A 89 -3.98 -10.27 0.74
C GLY A 89 -2.85 -9.47 0.11
N SER A 90 -2.28 -10.02 -0.95
CA SER A 90 -1.20 -9.38 -1.69
C SER A 90 -1.48 -9.39 -3.19
N SER A 91 -1.02 -8.36 -3.89
CA SER A 91 -1.01 -8.34 -5.36
C SER A 91 0.01 -9.35 -5.92
N GLU A 92 0.01 -9.49 -7.24
CA GLU A 92 1.17 -10.04 -7.95
C GLU A 92 2.42 -9.20 -7.69
N GLU A 93 3.60 -9.80 -7.92
CA GLU A 93 4.89 -9.14 -7.81
C GLU A 93 5.23 -8.37 -9.09
N GLY A 94 5.64 -7.12 -8.93
CA GLY A 94 6.28 -6.31 -9.96
C GLY A 94 7.79 -6.30 -9.77
N THR A 95 8.51 -5.85 -10.81
CA THR A 95 9.97 -5.66 -10.76
C THR A 95 10.33 -4.23 -11.12
N VAL A 96 11.32 -3.69 -10.41
CA VAL A 96 11.89 -2.38 -10.68
C VAL A 96 13.41 -2.49 -10.72
N VAL A 97 14.02 -1.91 -11.74
CA VAL A 97 15.46 -1.88 -11.93
C VAL A 97 15.95 -0.49 -11.63
N VAL A 98 16.85 -0.37 -10.66
CA VAL A 98 17.44 0.89 -10.23
C VAL A 98 18.95 0.84 -10.38
N ARG A 99 19.54 1.97 -10.73
CA ARG A 99 20.98 2.17 -10.78
C ARG A 99 21.41 3.09 -9.66
N VAL A 100 22.48 2.70 -8.98
CA VAL A 100 23.17 3.59 -8.05
C VAL A 100 24.02 4.55 -8.87
N LYS A 101 23.78 5.86 -8.74
CA LYS A 101 24.56 6.88 -9.43
C LYS A 101 26.03 6.73 -9.09
N SER A 102 26.92 6.97 -10.05
CA SER A 102 28.37 6.92 -9.82
C SER A 102 28.84 7.94 -8.79
N SER A 103 28.08 9.03 -8.60
CA SER A 103 28.33 10.08 -7.62
C SER A 103 27.77 9.79 -6.22
N ALA A 104 27.07 8.66 -6.03
CA ALA A 104 26.44 8.33 -4.76
C ALA A 104 27.48 8.07 -3.66
N ARG A 105 27.17 8.52 -2.44
CA ARG A 105 28.04 8.40 -1.27
C ARG A 105 27.48 7.38 -0.28
N PRO A 106 28.33 6.75 0.56
CA PRO A 106 27.84 5.93 1.66
C PRO A 106 26.87 6.73 2.55
N GLY A 107 25.67 6.18 2.77
CA GLY A 107 24.60 6.82 3.53
C GLY A 107 23.53 7.53 2.68
N ASP A 108 23.76 7.70 1.37
CA ASP A 108 22.71 8.19 0.46
C ASP A 108 21.53 7.21 0.45
N LYS A 109 20.32 7.75 0.55
CA LYS A 109 19.09 6.97 0.54
C LYS A 109 18.47 6.94 -0.86
N CYS A 110 17.88 5.80 -1.20
CA CYS A 110 16.92 5.70 -2.28
C CYS A 110 15.53 6.03 -1.72
N THR A 111 14.83 6.95 -2.35
CA THR A 111 13.38 7.11 -2.13
C THR A 111 12.69 6.49 -3.32
N LEU A 112 12.04 5.34 -3.09
CA LEU A 112 11.08 4.76 -4.02
C LEU A 112 9.70 5.27 -3.60
N SER A 113 9.06 6.03 -4.49
CA SER A 113 7.72 6.58 -4.27
C SER A 113 6.79 6.16 -5.38
N THR A 114 5.51 6.03 -5.01
CA THR A 114 4.40 5.53 -5.82
C THR A 114 3.19 6.45 -5.69
#